data_AF-W2W5E9-F1
#
_entry.id   AF-W2W5E9-F1
#
_cell.length_a   1.000
_cell.length_b   1.000
_cell.length_c   1.000
_cell.angle_alpha   90.00
_cell.angle_beta   90.00
_cell.angle_gamma   90.00
#
_symmetry.space_group_name_H-M   'P 1'
#
loop_
_entity.id
_entity.type
_entity.pdbx_description
1 polymer ?
#
loop_
_entity_poly.entity_id
_entity_poly.type
_entity_poly.pdbx_seq_one_letter_code
_entity_poly.pdbx_strand_id
1 'polypeptide(L)'
;MNPYQGRGAPEIDILEGGGTEISSSMQVGPGMPDDFRKFYEKVNPSCIYGYGSCTTPGANSVDVPTALYKKNRGYKSWYQGMRYGANNLCASRSDEIQTLAKINASLSKGITENACTIETCPASFDVHAELGFMDNKTDHWGINSNGTCFPKINGYTGAYVCNAGNTDSKCAESGGSTSAASSFMYQMDALSANWGIHLAAYTDWVTYSVEWVPGDDGYVRWEVEGHPVFEIAAATVTNPPQDAAQMNPRKIMIEEPMYVIFNVALSSSWGSKPPNAGVSGCYGDGKDKKTNTICDAFPMKMKIDYIRVYQDTSTMVYGCDPASHPTK
;
A
#
# COMPACT_ATOMS: atom_id res chain seq x y z
N MET A 1 11.45 -9.50 -27.97
CA MET A 1 10.65 -9.02 -26.83
C MET A 1 9.70 -10.13 -26.41
N ASN A 2 9.73 -10.57 -25.15
CA ASN A 2 8.88 -11.65 -24.63
C ASN A 2 7.46 -11.11 -24.40
N PRO A 3 6.45 -11.51 -25.20
CA PRO A 3 5.10 -10.93 -25.17
C PRO A 3 4.30 -11.19 -23.88
N TYR A 4 4.86 -11.97 -22.95
CA TYR A 4 4.18 -12.48 -21.76
C TYR A 4 4.94 -12.19 -20.45
N GLN A 5 6.07 -11.48 -20.52
CA GLN A 5 6.69 -10.89 -19.34
C GLN A 5 5.94 -9.59 -19.08
N GLY A 6 4.95 -9.63 -18.19
CA GLY A 6 4.17 -8.45 -17.83
C GLY A 6 5.08 -7.38 -17.26
N ARG A 7 5.55 -6.47 -18.12
CA ARG A 7 6.23 -5.23 -17.73
C ARG A 7 5.17 -4.26 -17.23
N GLY A 8 4.60 -4.54 -16.05
CA GLY A 8 3.93 -3.48 -15.31
C GLY A 8 4.94 -2.34 -15.13
N ALA A 9 4.52 -1.07 -15.15
CA ALA A 9 5.40 0.02 -14.73
C ALA A 9 5.54 -0.13 -13.21
N PRO A 10 6.61 -0.76 -12.70
CA PRO A 10 6.69 -1.06 -11.29
C PRO A 10 7.14 0.22 -10.58
N GLU A 11 6.42 0.59 -9.54
CA GLU A 11 6.78 1.70 -8.67
C GLU A 11 6.89 1.16 -7.25
N ILE A 12 7.98 1.53 -6.57
CA ILE A 12 8.18 1.24 -5.16
C ILE A 12 8.22 2.57 -4.43
N ASP A 13 7.14 2.86 -3.72
CA ASP A 13 7.01 4.08 -2.93
C ASP A 13 7.69 3.87 -1.58
N ILE A 14 8.85 4.51 -1.39
CA ILE A 14 9.54 4.53 -0.09
C ILE A 14 8.72 5.37 0.89
N LEU A 15 8.33 6.57 0.45
CA LEU A 15 7.55 7.55 1.20
C LEU A 15 6.56 8.23 0.25
N GLU A 16 5.31 7.79 0.24
CA GLU A 16 4.23 8.49 -0.45
C GLU A 16 3.14 8.83 0.56
N GLY A 17 2.88 10.10 0.84
CA GLY A 17 1.85 10.45 1.80
C GLY A 17 1.85 11.92 2.16
N GLY A 18 0.86 12.32 2.95
CA GLY A 18 0.66 13.70 3.37
C GLY A 18 -0.05 13.78 4.70
N GLY A 19 0.30 14.79 5.50
CA GLY A 19 -0.31 15.02 6.80
C GLY A 19 0.22 14.08 7.87
N THR A 20 -0.59 13.10 8.29
CA THR A 20 -0.31 12.25 9.47
C THR A 20 0.07 10.81 9.13
N GLU A 21 -0.03 10.41 7.87
CA GLU A 21 0.24 9.04 7.43
C GLU A 21 1.18 9.02 6.22
N ILE A 22 1.98 7.97 6.15
CA ILE A 22 2.83 7.59 5.02
C ILE A 22 2.32 6.26 4.47
N SER A 23 2.21 6.17 3.15
CA SER A 23 2.02 4.93 2.40
C SER A 23 3.38 4.40 1.95
N SER A 24 3.55 3.11 2.16
CA SER A 24 4.61 2.31 1.56
C SER A 24 3.96 1.36 0.57
N SER A 25 4.29 1.47 -0.71
CA SER A 25 3.57 0.81 -1.81
C SER A 25 4.49 0.08 -2.77
N MET A 26 3.95 -0.99 -3.34
CA MET A 26 4.46 -1.62 -4.54
C MET A 26 3.35 -1.69 -5.60
N GLN A 27 3.56 -1.04 -6.74
CA GLN A 27 2.64 -1.09 -7.87
C GLN A 27 2.98 -2.26 -8.80
N VAL A 28 1.97 -3.05 -9.16
CA VAL A 28 2.14 -4.26 -9.98
C VAL A 28 1.09 -4.38 -11.07
N GLY A 29 1.48 -4.96 -12.21
CA GLY A 29 0.61 -5.23 -13.34
C GLY A 29 0.89 -6.61 -13.96
N PRO A 30 -0.09 -7.26 -14.61
CA PRO A 30 -1.51 -6.88 -14.64
C PRO A 30 -2.19 -7.17 -13.29
N GLY A 31 -2.99 -6.23 -12.79
CA GLY A 31 -3.70 -6.35 -11.52
C GLY A 31 -4.77 -7.44 -11.52
N MET A 32 -5.31 -7.74 -10.33
CA MET A 32 -6.31 -8.79 -10.16
C MET A 32 -7.65 -8.42 -10.83
N PRO A 33 -8.38 -9.40 -11.39
CA PRO A 33 -9.77 -9.23 -11.80
C PRO A 33 -10.67 -8.78 -10.64
N ASP A 34 -11.80 -8.14 -10.94
CA ASP A 34 -12.76 -7.64 -9.94
C ASP A 34 -13.26 -8.74 -8.99
N ASP A 35 -13.35 -9.97 -9.49
CA ASP A 35 -13.76 -11.16 -8.75
C ASP A 35 -12.86 -11.48 -7.55
N PHE A 36 -11.63 -10.98 -7.52
CA PHE A 36 -10.69 -11.13 -6.41
C PHE A 36 -10.53 -9.85 -5.57
N ARG A 37 -11.24 -8.77 -5.87
CA ARG A 37 -11.16 -7.50 -5.11
C ARG A 37 -12.15 -7.46 -3.96
N LYS A 38 -12.01 -6.55 -2.99
CA LYS A 38 -13.07 -6.32 -2.00
C LYS A 38 -14.42 -5.95 -2.64
N PHE A 39 -15.52 -6.19 -1.94
CA PHE A 39 -16.83 -5.72 -2.42
C PHE A 39 -16.87 -4.19 -2.49
N TYR A 40 -17.58 -3.67 -3.50
CA TYR A 40 -17.62 -2.24 -3.78
C TYR A 40 -18.65 -1.52 -2.91
N GLU A 41 -18.24 -0.43 -2.25
CA GLU A 41 -19.14 0.50 -1.58
C GLU A 41 -19.75 1.45 -2.61
N LYS A 42 -21.08 1.48 -2.71
CA LYS A 42 -21.80 2.32 -3.67
C LYS A 42 -22.17 3.70 -3.13
N VAL A 43 -22.33 3.85 -1.82
CA VAL A 43 -22.83 5.08 -1.20
C VAL A 43 -21.71 6.11 -1.02
N ASN A 44 -20.60 5.68 -0.42
CA ASN A 44 -19.43 6.52 -0.21
C ASN A 44 -18.16 5.72 -0.48
N PRO A 45 -17.70 5.61 -1.73
CA PRO A 45 -16.51 4.81 -2.09
C PRO A 45 -15.25 5.18 -1.28
N SER A 46 -15.13 6.43 -0.83
CA SER A 46 -13.99 6.91 -0.04
C SER A 46 -13.96 6.35 1.40
N CYS A 47 -15.03 5.69 1.86
CA CYS A 47 -15.06 5.04 3.18
C CYS A 47 -13.95 3.99 3.38
N ILE A 48 -13.41 3.45 2.28
CA ILE A 48 -12.38 2.41 2.30
C ILE A 48 -11.09 2.85 3.01
N TYR A 49 -10.88 4.16 3.16
CA TYR A 49 -9.75 4.74 3.88
C TYR A 49 -10.03 4.96 5.37
N GLY A 50 -11.27 4.77 5.83
CA GLY A 50 -11.68 5.06 7.20
C GLY A 50 -11.66 3.86 8.15
N TYR A 51 -11.10 2.72 7.75
CA TYR A 51 -10.97 1.50 8.58
C TYR A 51 -12.25 1.09 9.33
N GLY A 52 -13.38 0.97 8.64
CA GLY A 52 -14.66 0.61 9.24
C GLY A 52 -15.81 1.57 8.98
N SER A 53 -15.62 2.58 8.14
CA SER A 53 -16.64 3.57 7.82
C SER A 53 -17.54 3.19 6.64
N CYS A 54 -17.26 2.08 5.94
CA CYS A 54 -18.13 1.58 4.87
C CYS A 54 -19.36 0.87 5.46
N THR A 55 -20.52 1.12 4.88
CA THR A 55 -21.79 0.52 5.31
C THR A 55 -22.07 -0.80 4.62
N THR A 56 -21.52 -1.02 3.43
CA THR A 56 -21.66 -2.25 2.65
C THR A 56 -20.85 -3.39 3.27
N PRO A 57 -21.49 -4.50 3.66
CA PRO A 57 -20.81 -5.72 4.09
C PRO A 57 -19.74 -6.18 3.09
N GLY A 58 -18.51 -6.30 3.58
CA GLY A 58 -17.35 -6.71 2.77
C GLY A 58 -16.60 -5.58 2.07
N ALA A 59 -17.01 -4.32 2.22
CA ALA A 59 -16.28 -3.19 1.64
C ALA A 59 -15.16 -2.63 2.54
N ASN A 60 -15.20 -2.89 3.86
CA ASN A 60 -14.19 -2.37 4.79
C ASN A 60 -12.86 -3.16 4.74
N SER A 61 -12.95 -4.48 4.77
CA SER A 61 -11.80 -5.38 4.80
C SER A 61 -12.08 -6.56 3.88
N VAL A 62 -11.05 -6.97 3.13
CA VAL A 62 -11.14 -8.14 2.24
C VAL A 62 -11.44 -9.39 3.08
N ASP A 63 -12.30 -10.28 2.58
CA ASP A 63 -12.71 -11.53 3.23
C ASP A 63 -13.35 -11.37 4.64
N VAL A 64 -13.86 -10.16 4.96
CA VAL A 64 -14.59 -9.84 6.20
C VAL A 64 -15.91 -9.13 5.88
N PRO A 65 -17.09 -9.64 6.28
CA PRO A 65 -17.31 -10.84 7.08
C PRO A 65 -16.96 -12.15 6.34
N THR A 66 -16.35 -13.10 7.05
CA THR A 66 -15.82 -14.34 6.45
C THR A 66 -16.91 -15.19 5.80
N ALA A 67 -18.06 -15.34 6.44
CA ALA A 67 -19.18 -16.13 5.92
C ALA A 67 -19.79 -15.51 4.65
N LEU A 68 -19.76 -14.18 4.51
CA LEU A 68 -20.28 -13.48 3.34
C LEU A 68 -19.43 -13.76 2.11
N TYR A 69 -18.11 -13.60 2.22
CA TYR A 69 -17.18 -13.89 1.13
C TYR A 69 -17.21 -15.37 0.74
N LYS A 70 -17.22 -16.28 1.73
CA LYS A 70 -17.37 -17.72 1.47
C LYS A 70 -18.65 -18.05 0.71
N LYS A 71 -19.78 -17.42 1.07
CA LYS A 71 -21.08 -17.62 0.39
C LYS A 71 -21.07 -17.08 -1.04
N ASN A 72 -20.46 -15.92 -1.26
CA ASN A 72 -20.56 -15.20 -2.54
C ASN A 72 -19.53 -15.66 -3.58
N ARG A 73 -18.35 -16.15 -3.15
CA ARG A 73 -17.23 -16.51 -4.05
C ARG A 73 -16.73 -17.93 -3.87
N GLY A 74 -16.52 -18.35 -2.62
CA GLY A 74 -15.98 -19.68 -2.30
C GLY A 74 -14.47 -19.83 -2.46
N TYR A 75 -13.75 -18.75 -2.77
CA TYR A 75 -12.28 -18.66 -2.80
C TYR A 75 -11.82 -17.38 -2.07
N LYS A 76 -10.53 -17.31 -1.71
CA LYS A 76 -9.95 -16.14 -1.05
C LYS A 76 -9.81 -14.96 -2.00
N SER A 77 -9.89 -13.75 -1.47
CA SER A 77 -9.76 -12.52 -2.24
C SER A 77 -8.47 -11.78 -1.91
N TRP A 78 -7.98 -10.94 -2.83
CA TRP A 78 -6.80 -10.10 -2.70
C TRP A 78 -5.48 -10.85 -2.45
N TYR A 79 -4.38 -10.09 -2.42
CA TYR A 79 -3.04 -10.58 -2.14
C TYR A 79 -2.95 -11.17 -0.71
N GLN A 80 -2.09 -12.17 -0.54
CA GLN A 80 -1.96 -12.94 0.71
C GLN A 80 -0.53 -12.86 1.25
N GLY A 81 -0.38 -12.94 2.57
CA GLY A 81 0.92 -13.06 3.23
C GLY A 81 1.74 -11.77 3.25
N MET A 82 1.09 -10.61 3.12
CA MET A 82 1.76 -9.34 3.38
C MET A 82 2.19 -9.28 4.85
N ARG A 83 3.39 -8.74 5.10
CA ARG A 83 4.04 -8.76 6.41
C ARG A 83 4.02 -7.36 6.99
N TYR A 84 3.53 -7.23 8.22
CA TYR A 84 3.37 -5.95 8.91
C TYR A 84 4.08 -6.00 10.25
N GLY A 85 4.99 -5.06 10.49
CA GLY A 85 5.80 -4.98 11.71
C GLY A 85 5.42 -3.79 12.58
N ALA A 86 5.54 -3.95 13.89
CA ALA A 86 5.27 -2.86 14.83
C ALA A 86 6.33 -1.75 14.68
N ASN A 87 5.88 -0.51 14.60
CA ASN A 87 6.75 0.65 14.71
C ASN A 87 6.96 0.99 16.20
N ASN A 88 8.03 0.42 16.75
CA ASN A 88 8.40 0.56 18.16
C ASN A 88 9.00 1.93 18.54
N LEU A 89 9.11 2.87 17.60
CA LEU A 89 9.45 4.26 17.90
C LEU A 89 8.29 4.99 18.60
N CYS A 90 7.07 4.49 18.44
CA CYS A 90 5.89 5.02 19.11
C CYS A 90 5.78 4.56 20.57
N ALA A 91 5.14 5.39 21.39
CA ALA A 91 4.75 5.00 22.74
C ALA A 91 3.82 3.79 22.74
N SER A 92 4.06 2.86 23.67
CA SER A 92 3.20 1.71 23.90
C SER A 92 1.85 2.11 24.52
N ARG A 93 0.81 1.40 24.13
CA ARG A 93 -0.58 1.55 24.53
C ARG A 93 -1.17 0.19 24.84
N SER A 94 -1.66 0.00 26.07
CA SER A 94 -2.17 -1.29 26.53
C SER A 94 -3.39 -1.79 25.77
N ASP A 95 -4.19 -0.88 25.22
CA ASP A 95 -5.37 -1.17 24.40
C ASP A 95 -5.03 -1.57 22.95
N GLU A 96 -3.76 -1.43 22.55
CA GLU A 96 -3.27 -1.86 21.23
C GLU A 96 -2.52 -3.22 21.30
N ILE A 97 -2.33 -3.78 22.50
CA ILE A 97 -1.59 -5.04 22.70
C ILE A 97 -2.40 -6.23 22.19
N GLN A 98 -1.77 -7.02 21.32
CA GLN A 98 -2.32 -8.27 20.80
C GLN A 98 -1.50 -9.49 21.23
N THR A 99 -2.17 -10.64 21.24
CA THR A 99 -1.51 -11.96 21.34
C THR A 99 -1.85 -12.80 20.11
N LEU A 100 -0.87 -13.56 19.62
CA LEU A 100 -1.06 -14.45 18.48
C LEU A 100 -2.21 -15.45 18.72
N ALA A 101 -2.30 -16.03 19.93
CA ALA A 101 -3.33 -16.99 20.28
C ALA A 101 -4.75 -16.43 20.12
N LYS A 102 -4.97 -15.19 20.54
CA LYS A 102 -6.27 -14.52 20.43
C LYS A 102 -6.65 -14.24 18.98
N ILE A 103 -5.71 -13.70 18.19
CA ILE A 103 -5.95 -13.39 16.78
C ILE A 103 -6.17 -14.66 15.97
N ASN A 104 -5.38 -15.72 16.20
CA ASN A 104 -5.59 -17.02 15.56
C ASN A 104 -6.96 -17.63 15.90
N ALA A 105 -7.40 -17.53 17.17
CA ALA A 105 -8.73 -17.99 17.57
C ALA A 105 -9.84 -17.21 16.86
N SER A 106 -9.70 -15.89 16.72
CA SER A 106 -10.63 -15.04 15.98
C SER A 106 -10.70 -15.42 14.51
N LEU A 107 -9.56 -15.49 13.82
CA LEU A 107 -9.49 -15.85 12.40
C LEU A 107 -10.05 -17.26 12.13
N SER A 108 -9.75 -18.22 13.02
CA SER A 108 -10.26 -19.60 12.91
C SER A 108 -11.77 -19.69 13.09
N LYS A 109 -12.35 -18.87 13.98
CA LYS A 109 -13.80 -18.77 14.17
C LYS A 109 -14.49 -18.13 12.96
N GLY A 110 -13.76 -17.27 12.22
CA GLY A 110 -14.29 -16.42 11.17
C GLY A 110 -14.88 -15.13 11.75
N ILE A 111 -14.55 -14.02 11.11
CA ILE A 111 -14.96 -12.68 11.56
C ILE A 111 -16.37 -12.41 11.04
N THR A 112 -17.25 -11.98 11.94
CA THR A 112 -18.67 -11.73 11.65
C THR A 112 -19.00 -10.26 11.51
N GLU A 113 -18.14 -9.42 12.07
CA GLU A 113 -18.17 -7.98 12.08
C GLU A 113 -18.01 -7.44 10.66
N ASN A 114 -18.61 -6.27 10.40
CA ASN A 114 -18.48 -5.61 9.11
C ASN A 114 -17.09 -4.99 8.87
N ALA A 115 -16.31 -4.83 9.94
CA ALA A 115 -15.00 -4.20 9.89
C ALA A 115 -14.05 -4.88 10.88
N CYS A 116 -12.77 -4.89 10.53
CA CYS A 116 -11.72 -5.29 11.44
C CYS A 116 -11.61 -4.36 12.64
N THR A 117 -11.25 -4.94 13.78
CA THR A 117 -10.84 -4.23 14.99
C THR A 117 -9.54 -4.84 15.49
N ILE A 118 -8.86 -4.16 16.41
CA ILE A 118 -7.68 -4.71 17.11
C ILE A 118 -7.98 -6.01 17.87
N GLU A 119 -9.25 -6.30 18.14
CA GLU A 119 -9.67 -7.51 18.86
C GLU A 119 -9.94 -8.70 17.94
N THR A 120 -10.34 -8.42 16.70
CA THR A 120 -10.86 -9.43 15.76
C THR A 120 -9.88 -9.76 14.63
N CYS A 121 -8.99 -8.84 14.26
CA CYS A 121 -8.05 -8.99 13.15
C CYS A 121 -6.60 -8.78 13.61
N PRO A 122 -5.60 -9.19 12.79
CA PRO A 122 -4.23 -8.71 12.95
C PRO A 122 -4.18 -7.19 13.07
N ALA A 123 -3.18 -6.63 13.76
CA ALA A 123 -3.10 -5.19 14.02
C ALA A 123 -3.07 -4.33 12.74
N SER A 124 -2.67 -4.91 11.62
CA SER A 124 -2.72 -4.29 10.30
C SER A 124 -4.11 -4.20 9.68
N PHE A 125 -5.11 -4.84 10.28
CA PHE A 125 -6.46 -5.00 9.75
C PHE A 125 -6.52 -5.76 8.41
N ASP A 126 -5.43 -6.44 8.06
CA ASP A 126 -5.39 -7.43 6.99
C ASP A 126 -5.53 -8.83 7.57
N VAL A 127 -6.64 -9.50 7.29
CA VAL A 127 -6.89 -10.89 7.73
C VAL A 127 -6.04 -11.92 6.98
N HIS A 128 -5.35 -11.49 5.93
CA HIS A 128 -4.43 -12.28 5.14
C HIS A 128 -2.96 -11.99 5.45
N ALA A 129 -2.69 -11.14 6.46
CA ALA A 129 -1.34 -10.86 6.90
C ALA A 129 -0.62 -12.15 7.31
N GLU A 130 0.69 -12.21 7.04
CA GLU A 130 1.56 -13.23 7.61
C GLU A 130 1.60 -13.06 9.14
N LEU A 131 1.52 -14.18 9.88
CA LEU A 131 1.51 -14.21 11.35
C LEU A 131 2.66 -15.02 11.95
N GLY A 132 3.54 -15.57 11.10
CA GLY A 132 4.76 -16.25 11.51
C GLY A 132 5.76 -15.32 12.21
N PHE A 133 6.84 -15.90 12.70
CA PHE A 133 7.91 -15.15 13.33
C PHE A 133 8.56 -14.16 12.34
N MET A 134 8.82 -12.95 12.82
CA MET A 134 9.73 -11.99 12.22
C MET A 134 11.17 -12.45 12.42
N ASP A 135 12.11 -12.01 11.58
CA ASP A 135 13.52 -12.44 11.52
C ASP A 135 14.21 -12.70 12.87
N ASN A 136 13.86 -11.88 13.89
CA ASN A 136 14.38 -11.96 15.27
C ASN A 136 13.86 -13.15 16.09
N LYS A 137 12.94 -13.95 15.53
CA LYS A 137 12.34 -15.17 16.07
C LYS A 137 11.59 -15.01 17.40
N THR A 138 11.34 -13.77 17.84
CA THR A 138 10.57 -13.48 19.07
C THR A 138 9.28 -12.74 18.75
N ASP A 139 9.34 -11.81 17.79
CA ASP A 139 8.17 -11.06 17.35
C ASP A 139 7.46 -11.81 16.22
N HIS A 140 6.17 -11.56 16.08
CA HIS A 140 5.35 -12.08 14.99
C HIS A 140 4.99 -10.95 14.03
N TRP A 141 4.99 -11.25 12.74
CA TRP A 141 4.32 -10.39 11.76
C TRP A 141 2.83 -10.27 12.11
N GLY A 142 2.23 -9.11 11.83
CA GLY A 142 0.80 -8.86 11.99
C GLY A 142 0.29 -8.79 13.44
N ILE A 143 1.10 -9.08 14.46
CA ILE A 143 0.71 -9.07 15.87
C ILE A 143 1.41 -7.93 16.60
N ASN A 144 0.62 -7.02 17.20
CA ASN A 144 1.17 -5.91 17.98
C ASN A 144 1.43 -6.30 19.44
N SER A 145 2.45 -7.12 19.70
CA SER A 145 2.75 -7.59 21.07
C SER A 145 3.22 -6.49 22.02
N ASN A 146 3.76 -5.38 21.49
CA ASN A 146 4.22 -4.24 22.29
C ASN A 146 3.18 -3.12 22.44
N GLY A 147 2.04 -3.21 21.74
CA GLY A 147 1.01 -2.16 21.73
C GLY A 147 1.51 -0.81 21.18
N THR A 148 2.47 -0.81 20.26
CA THR A 148 3.03 0.42 19.66
C THR A 148 2.26 0.79 18.38
N CYS A 149 2.71 1.80 17.63
CA CYS A 149 2.09 2.09 16.33
C CYS A 149 2.24 0.89 15.40
N PHE A 150 1.22 0.65 14.58
CA PHE A 150 1.23 -0.47 13.66
C PHE A 150 0.74 -0.04 12.27
N PRO A 151 1.43 -0.42 11.18
CA PRO A 151 0.99 -0.16 9.82
C PRO A 151 -0.31 -0.92 9.53
N LYS A 152 -1.23 -0.29 8.82
CA LYS A 152 -2.50 -0.87 8.41
C LYS A 152 -2.57 -1.01 6.91
N ILE A 153 -3.30 -2.02 6.43
CA ILE A 153 -3.53 -2.21 4.99
C ILE A 153 -4.18 -0.96 4.39
N ASN A 154 -3.59 -0.44 3.31
CA ASN A 154 -4.15 0.72 2.64
C ASN A 154 -5.42 0.31 1.86
N GLY A 155 -6.45 1.15 1.91
CA GLY A 155 -7.70 0.95 1.17
C GLY A 155 -7.56 1.12 -0.35
N TYR A 156 -6.52 1.81 -0.82
CA TYR A 156 -6.23 1.97 -2.25
C TYR A 156 -5.78 0.64 -2.85
N THR A 157 -6.35 0.27 -4.01
CA THR A 157 -6.09 -1.03 -4.66
C THR A 157 -5.55 -0.89 -6.08
N GLY A 158 -5.02 0.30 -6.41
CA GLY A 158 -4.54 0.65 -7.75
C GLY A 158 -5.60 1.30 -8.63
N ALA A 159 -5.34 1.32 -9.95
CA ALA A 159 -6.15 2.03 -10.94
C ALA A 159 -6.32 1.21 -12.22
N TYR A 160 -7.41 1.47 -12.92
CA TYR A 160 -7.60 0.97 -14.29
C TYR A 160 -6.99 1.98 -15.27
N VAL A 161 -5.97 1.56 -16.00
CA VAL A 161 -5.19 2.43 -16.88
C VAL A 161 -5.60 2.16 -18.32
N CYS A 162 -5.90 3.22 -19.05
CA CYS A 162 -6.28 3.16 -20.45
C CYS A 162 -5.49 4.18 -21.27
N ASN A 163 -5.27 3.85 -22.54
CA ASN A 163 -4.87 4.86 -23.51
C ASN A 163 -6.02 5.85 -23.77
N ALA A 164 -5.68 7.07 -24.22
CA ALA A 164 -6.67 8.09 -24.54
C ALA A 164 -7.72 7.57 -25.54
N GLY A 165 -8.99 7.99 -25.46
CA GLY A 165 -10.03 7.62 -26.43
C GLY A 165 -10.48 6.14 -26.38
N ASN A 166 -10.06 5.38 -25.38
CA ASN A 166 -10.59 4.05 -25.12
C ASN A 166 -12.03 4.13 -24.56
N THR A 167 -12.94 3.33 -25.11
CA THR A 167 -14.38 3.37 -24.79
C THR A 167 -14.82 2.34 -23.75
N ASP A 168 -13.89 1.63 -23.11
CA ASP A 168 -14.24 0.70 -22.03
C ASP A 168 -14.84 1.46 -20.84
N SER A 169 -15.84 0.85 -20.20
CA SER A 169 -16.62 1.48 -19.13
C SER A 169 -15.81 1.77 -17.86
N LYS A 170 -14.64 1.16 -17.69
CA LYS A 170 -13.71 1.43 -16.59
C LYS A 170 -12.68 2.50 -16.92
N CYS A 171 -12.54 2.89 -18.19
CA CYS A 171 -11.66 3.99 -18.56
C CYS A 171 -12.29 5.32 -18.13
N ALA A 172 -11.50 6.17 -17.48
CA ALA A 172 -11.90 7.56 -17.31
C ALA A 172 -12.04 8.22 -18.69
N GLU A 173 -13.06 9.09 -18.87
CA GLU A 173 -13.23 9.87 -20.10
C GLU A 173 -11.96 10.67 -20.36
N SER A 174 -11.15 10.20 -21.32
CA SER A 174 -9.93 10.87 -21.73
C SER A 174 -10.22 11.61 -23.01
N GLY A 175 -10.19 12.95 -22.95
CA GLY A 175 -10.19 13.79 -24.13
C GLY A 175 -8.92 13.55 -24.94
N GLY A 176 -8.99 12.70 -25.96
CA GLY A 176 -7.87 12.45 -26.87
C GLY A 176 -8.27 11.55 -28.04
N SER A 177 -7.64 11.78 -29.20
CA SER A 177 -7.84 11.01 -30.43
C SER A 177 -6.88 9.82 -30.48
N THR A 178 -7.38 8.63 -30.85
CA THR A 178 -6.54 7.47 -31.16
C THR A 178 -6.36 7.30 -32.65
N SER A 179 -5.12 6.98 -33.06
CA SER A 179 -4.93 6.07 -34.18
C SER A 179 -5.26 4.66 -33.67
N ALA A 180 -6.07 3.90 -34.41
CA ALA A 180 -6.58 2.57 -34.02
C ALA A 180 -5.51 1.47 -33.80
N ALA A 181 -4.22 1.82 -33.82
CA ALA A 181 -3.10 0.89 -33.83
C ALA A 181 -2.47 0.62 -32.45
N SER A 182 -2.93 1.22 -31.35
CA SER A 182 -2.37 0.98 -30.00
C SER A 182 -3.36 1.22 -28.85
N SER A 183 -4.52 0.55 -28.87
CA SER A 183 -5.39 0.52 -27.69
C SER A 183 -4.81 -0.38 -26.60
N PHE A 184 -4.57 0.16 -25.41
CA PHE A 184 -4.29 -0.64 -24.22
C PHE A 184 -5.28 -0.27 -23.11
N MET A 185 -5.71 -1.29 -22.39
CA MET A 185 -6.41 -1.16 -21.12
C MET A 185 -5.88 -2.26 -20.20
N TYR A 186 -5.51 -1.92 -18.99
CA TYR A 186 -5.17 -2.91 -17.99
C TYR A 186 -5.36 -2.36 -16.59
N GLN A 187 -5.66 -3.26 -15.68
CA GLN A 187 -5.69 -2.97 -14.26
C GLN A 187 -4.26 -2.95 -13.72
N MET A 188 -3.92 -1.95 -12.90
CA MET A 188 -2.75 -1.96 -12.03
C MET A 188 -3.21 -2.12 -10.58
N ASP A 189 -2.46 -2.86 -9.78
CA ASP A 189 -2.65 -2.93 -8.34
C ASP A 189 -1.58 -2.15 -7.60
N ALA A 190 -1.94 -1.61 -6.45
CA ALA A 190 -1.00 -1.08 -5.48
C ALA A 190 -1.16 -1.90 -4.19
N LEU A 191 -0.15 -2.72 -3.87
CA LEU A 191 -0.07 -3.39 -2.57
C LEU A 191 0.61 -2.41 -1.62
N SER A 192 -0.10 -1.99 -0.57
CA SER A 192 0.39 -0.91 0.27
C SER A 192 -0.10 -0.99 1.71
N ALA A 193 0.67 -0.34 2.57
CA ALA A 193 0.36 -0.14 3.98
C ALA A 193 0.53 1.33 4.35
N ASN A 194 -0.40 1.85 5.14
CA ASN A 194 -0.29 3.16 5.76
C ASN A 194 0.21 3.04 7.19
N TRP A 195 1.16 3.88 7.57
CA TRP A 195 1.63 4.02 8.94
C TRP A 195 1.77 5.48 9.34
N GLY A 196 1.59 5.76 10.62
CA GLY A 196 1.63 7.12 11.16
C GLY A 196 3.03 7.71 11.05
N ILE A 197 3.14 8.94 10.53
CA ILE A 197 4.43 9.63 10.42
C ILE A 197 4.99 9.96 11.81
N HIS A 198 6.27 9.68 12.02
CA HIS A 198 6.93 10.01 13.28
C HIS A 198 7.15 11.53 13.39
N LEU A 199 6.93 12.12 14.57
CA LEU A 199 7.13 13.57 14.78
C LEU A 199 8.57 14.00 14.44
N ALA A 200 9.55 13.11 14.64
CA ALA A 200 10.94 13.39 14.25
C ALA A 200 11.11 13.70 12.76
N ALA A 201 10.22 13.28 11.87
CA ALA A 201 10.27 13.69 10.46
C ALA A 201 10.13 15.23 10.27
N TYR A 202 9.63 15.93 11.28
CA TYR A 202 9.49 17.40 11.30
C TYR A 202 10.47 18.11 12.23
N THR A 203 11.05 17.41 13.20
CA THR A 203 11.91 18.01 14.24
C THR A 203 13.35 17.56 14.20
N ASP A 204 13.67 16.47 13.50
CA ASP A 204 14.99 15.86 13.40
C ASP A 204 15.17 15.12 12.05
N TRP A 205 16.23 14.33 11.92
CA TRP A 205 16.44 13.41 10.80
C TRP A 205 15.88 12.03 11.10
N VAL A 206 15.24 11.41 10.10
CA VAL A 206 14.72 10.04 10.18
C VAL A 206 15.28 9.25 9.00
N THR A 207 15.80 8.05 9.28
CA THR A 207 16.31 7.11 8.29
C THR A 207 15.20 6.20 7.82
N TYR A 208 14.95 6.21 6.52
CA TYR A 208 14.04 5.30 5.83
C TYR A 208 14.85 4.41 4.89
N SER A 209 14.58 3.11 4.92
CA SER A 209 15.22 2.14 4.02
C SER A 209 14.17 1.32 3.30
N VAL A 210 14.50 0.96 2.06
CA VAL A 210 13.87 -0.14 1.35
C VAL A 210 14.93 -1.16 1.03
N GLU A 211 14.69 -2.41 1.41
CA GLU A 211 15.42 -3.56 0.93
C GLU A 211 14.61 -4.23 -0.18
N TRP A 212 15.23 -4.40 -1.35
CA TRP A 212 14.60 -5.00 -2.51
C TRP A 212 15.44 -6.18 -2.99
N VAL A 213 14.88 -7.37 -2.84
CA VAL A 213 15.46 -8.63 -3.29
C VAL A 213 14.58 -9.17 -4.43
N PRO A 214 15.08 -9.22 -5.68
CA PRO A 214 14.35 -9.80 -6.80
C PRO A 214 14.23 -11.33 -6.74
N GLY A 215 13.44 -11.90 -7.65
CA GLY A 215 13.29 -13.35 -7.84
C GLY A 215 12.14 -13.98 -7.04
N ASP A 216 11.94 -15.29 -7.25
CA ASP A 216 10.76 -16.03 -6.74
C ASP A 216 10.69 -16.15 -5.21
N ASP A 217 11.84 -16.07 -4.54
CA ASP A 217 11.98 -16.06 -3.07
C ASP A 217 12.29 -14.66 -2.52
N GLY A 218 12.22 -13.63 -3.37
CA GLY A 218 12.53 -12.25 -3.06
C GLY A 218 11.47 -11.53 -2.24
N TYR A 219 11.67 -10.23 -2.01
CA TYR A 219 10.74 -9.35 -1.31
C TYR A 219 11.07 -7.87 -1.54
N VAL A 220 10.10 -7.00 -1.24
CA VAL A 220 10.35 -5.58 -0.94
C VAL A 220 9.99 -5.33 0.51
N ARG A 221 10.92 -4.78 1.29
CA ARG A 221 10.77 -4.50 2.73
C ARG A 221 11.04 -3.02 2.99
N TRP A 222 10.16 -2.40 3.77
CA TRP A 222 10.31 -1.02 4.26
C TRP A 222 10.66 -1.03 5.73
N GLU A 223 11.61 -0.17 6.10
CA GLU A 223 12.01 0.01 7.47
C GLU A 223 12.10 1.50 7.84
N VAL A 224 11.91 1.76 9.12
CA VAL A 224 12.10 3.08 9.73
C VAL A 224 13.10 2.91 10.88
N GLU A 225 14.21 3.64 10.85
CA GLU A 225 15.29 3.51 11.83
C GLU A 225 15.79 2.06 12.01
N GLY A 226 15.82 1.28 10.93
CA GLY A 226 16.23 -0.13 10.94
C GLY A 226 15.20 -1.10 11.53
N HIS A 227 13.95 -0.65 11.76
CA HIS A 227 12.84 -1.50 12.18
C HIS A 227 11.92 -1.82 11.00
N PRO A 228 11.74 -3.10 10.61
CA PRO A 228 10.81 -3.48 9.57
C PRO A 228 9.37 -3.10 9.93
N VAL A 229 8.73 -2.32 9.06
CA VAL A 229 7.32 -1.91 9.23
C VAL A 229 6.41 -2.59 8.23
N PHE A 230 6.88 -2.85 7.01
CA PHE A 230 6.08 -3.49 5.98
C PHE A 230 6.96 -4.35 5.07
N GLU A 231 6.45 -5.47 4.60
CA GLU A 231 7.12 -6.28 3.60
C GLU A 231 6.12 -7.00 2.69
N ILE A 232 6.45 -7.05 1.41
CA ILE A 232 5.74 -7.84 0.41
C ILE A 232 6.72 -8.90 -0.10
N ALA A 233 6.48 -10.15 0.27
CA ALA A 233 7.23 -11.29 -0.25
C ALA A 233 6.82 -11.61 -1.69
N ALA A 234 7.72 -12.15 -2.50
CA ALA A 234 7.45 -12.54 -3.89
C ALA A 234 6.25 -13.48 -4.01
N ALA A 235 6.11 -14.43 -3.08
CA ALA A 235 4.98 -15.35 -2.98
C ALA A 235 3.60 -14.64 -2.97
N THR A 236 3.53 -13.41 -2.43
CA THR A 236 2.31 -12.61 -2.42
C THR A 236 1.80 -12.37 -3.83
N VAL A 237 2.68 -12.07 -4.80
CA VAL A 237 2.31 -11.73 -6.19
C VAL A 237 2.46 -12.90 -7.17
N THR A 238 3.33 -13.87 -6.88
CA THR A 238 3.54 -15.07 -7.71
C THR A 238 2.51 -16.18 -7.42
N ASN A 239 1.94 -16.19 -6.21
CA ASN A 239 0.92 -17.16 -5.79
C ASN A 239 -0.39 -16.50 -5.28
N PRO A 240 -1.06 -15.68 -6.11
CA PRO A 240 -2.32 -15.08 -5.73
C PRO A 240 -3.45 -16.12 -5.66
N PRO A 241 -4.53 -15.87 -4.90
CA PRO A 241 -5.70 -16.75 -4.86
C PRO A 241 -6.26 -17.04 -6.25
N GLN A 242 -6.78 -18.25 -6.44
CA GLN A 242 -7.36 -18.69 -7.71
C GLN A 242 -8.80 -19.12 -7.51
N ASP A 243 -9.63 -18.83 -8.51
CA ASP A 243 -10.93 -19.45 -8.70
C ASP A 243 -10.76 -20.78 -9.48
N ALA A 244 -11.87 -21.47 -9.77
CA ALA A 244 -11.83 -22.73 -10.48
C ALA A 244 -11.29 -22.61 -11.92
N ALA A 245 -11.46 -21.44 -12.56
CA ALA A 245 -10.97 -21.18 -13.91
C ALA A 245 -9.53 -20.61 -13.95
N GLN A 246 -8.89 -20.42 -12.79
CA GLN A 246 -7.53 -19.87 -12.67
C GLN A 246 -7.37 -18.49 -13.35
N MET A 247 -8.35 -17.61 -13.16
CA MET A 247 -8.41 -16.31 -13.82
C MET A 247 -7.48 -15.26 -13.21
N ASN A 248 -6.96 -15.48 -11.99
CA ASN A 248 -6.12 -14.49 -11.34
C ASN A 248 -4.68 -14.56 -11.89
N PRO A 249 -4.16 -13.50 -12.53
CA PRO A 249 -2.85 -13.53 -13.13
C PRO A 249 -1.74 -13.67 -12.06
N ARG A 250 -0.98 -14.76 -12.18
CA ARG A 250 0.30 -14.92 -11.48
C ARG A 250 1.30 -13.94 -12.08
N LYS A 251 2.02 -13.24 -11.20
CA LYS A 251 3.03 -12.24 -11.59
C LYS A 251 4.42 -12.80 -11.32
N ILE A 252 5.42 -12.07 -11.77
CA ILE A 252 6.78 -12.18 -11.28
C ILE A 252 6.97 -11.14 -10.17
N MET A 253 7.97 -11.34 -9.31
CA MET A 253 8.42 -10.29 -8.41
C MET A 253 9.00 -9.14 -9.23
N ILE A 254 8.87 -7.90 -8.74
CA ILE A 254 9.47 -6.75 -9.42
C ILE A 254 10.98 -6.96 -9.50
N GLU A 255 11.50 -6.91 -10.71
CA GLU A 255 12.91 -7.16 -11.03
C GLU A 255 13.46 -6.20 -12.09
N GLU A 256 12.59 -5.33 -12.64
CA GLU A 256 12.98 -4.34 -13.63
C GLU A 256 13.90 -3.26 -13.05
N PRO A 257 14.91 -2.80 -13.81
CA PRO A 257 15.75 -1.68 -13.41
C PRO A 257 14.94 -0.41 -13.18
N MET A 258 15.13 0.20 -12.01
CA MET A 258 14.44 1.42 -11.59
C MET A 258 15.39 2.60 -11.39
N TYR A 259 14.82 3.80 -11.34
CA TYR A 259 15.51 5.03 -10.94
C TYR A 259 14.84 5.59 -9.69
N VAL A 260 15.57 6.40 -8.92
CA VAL A 260 15.04 7.00 -7.68
C VAL A 260 14.59 8.42 -7.97
N ILE A 261 13.37 8.77 -7.52
CA ILE A 261 12.80 10.11 -7.59
C ILE A 261 12.57 10.63 -6.18
N PHE A 262 12.89 11.90 -5.95
CA PHE A 262 12.46 12.64 -4.78
C PHE A 262 11.81 13.93 -5.25
N ASN A 263 10.58 14.17 -4.80
CA ASN A 263 9.86 15.40 -5.08
C ASN A 263 8.96 15.80 -3.90
N VAL A 264 8.55 17.05 -3.89
CA VAL A 264 7.45 17.52 -3.02
C VAL A 264 6.24 17.72 -3.91
N ALA A 265 5.22 16.89 -3.72
CA ALA A 265 3.94 17.02 -4.39
C ALA A 265 2.87 17.57 -3.43
N LEU A 266 1.91 18.31 -3.98
CA LEU A 266 0.70 18.70 -3.27
C LEU A 266 -0.48 18.04 -3.98
N SER A 267 -1.19 17.16 -3.25
CA SER A 267 -2.37 16.46 -3.76
C SER A 267 -3.60 16.86 -2.96
N SER A 268 -4.59 17.41 -3.66
CA SER A 268 -5.91 17.71 -3.08
C SER A 268 -6.66 16.45 -2.67
N SER A 269 -6.40 15.32 -3.33
CA SER A 269 -6.98 14.01 -3.00
C SER A 269 -6.49 13.48 -1.65
N TRP A 270 -5.25 13.80 -1.27
CA TRP A 270 -4.69 13.51 0.06
C TRP A 270 -5.04 14.60 1.10
N GLY A 271 -5.97 15.50 0.78
CA GLY A 271 -6.43 16.55 1.71
C GLY A 271 -5.41 17.66 1.96
N SER A 272 -4.28 17.68 1.24
CA SER A 272 -3.26 18.73 1.37
C SER A 272 -3.74 19.98 0.64
N LYS A 273 -4.40 20.88 1.38
CA LYS A 273 -4.84 22.19 0.89
C LYS A 273 -4.54 23.30 1.89
N PRO A 274 -4.19 24.52 1.42
CA PRO A 274 -4.16 25.69 2.29
C PRO A 274 -5.48 25.87 3.05
N PRO A 275 -5.47 26.39 4.30
CA PRO A 275 -6.67 26.49 5.14
C PRO A 275 -7.90 27.12 4.46
N ASN A 276 -7.71 28.21 3.70
CA ASN A 276 -8.81 28.89 2.99
C ASN A 276 -8.67 28.82 1.45
N ALA A 277 -8.12 27.71 0.95
CA ALA A 277 -7.96 27.45 -0.48
C ALA A 277 -9.29 27.65 -1.24
N GLY A 278 -9.26 28.45 -2.31
CA GLY A 278 -10.42 28.73 -3.16
C GLY A 278 -11.42 29.76 -2.61
N VAL A 279 -11.19 30.32 -1.42
CA VAL A 279 -12.09 31.32 -0.81
C VAL A 279 -11.40 32.67 -0.63
N SER A 280 -10.30 32.73 0.13
CA SER A 280 -9.69 33.99 0.57
C SER A 280 -8.17 33.89 0.78
N GLY A 281 -7.48 33.11 -0.06
CA GLY A 281 -6.04 32.85 0.06
C GLY A 281 -5.72 31.91 1.22
N CYS A 282 -4.45 31.78 1.63
CA CYS A 282 -4.13 30.90 2.77
C CYS A 282 -4.69 31.48 4.10
N TYR A 283 -4.41 32.76 4.35
CA TYR A 283 -4.67 33.46 5.63
C TYR A 283 -6.15 33.75 5.92
N GLY A 284 -7.01 33.74 4.90
CA GLY A 284 -8.41 34.14 5.08
C GLY A 284 -8.54 35.60 5.51
N ASP A 285 -9.24 35.86 6.62
CA ASP A 285 -9.37 37.20 7.20
C ASP A 285 -8.22 37.57 8.16
N GLY A 286 -7.25 36.66 8.35
CA GLY A 286 -6.08 36.86 9.20
C GLY A 286 -6.34 36.83 10.71
N LYS A 287 -7.54 36.48 11.17
CA LYS A 287 -7.87 36.47 12.61
C LYS A 287 -7.64 35.12 13.28
N ASP A 288 -7.66 34.03 12.52
CA ASP A 288 -7.43 32.69 13.06
C ASP A 288 -5.93 32.41 13.23
N LYS A 289 -5.50 32.34 14.50
CA LYS A 289 -4.08 32.14 14.84
C LYS A 289 -3.52 30.83 14.27
N LYS A 290 -4.33 29.76 14.24
CA LYS A 290 -3.90 28.46 13.71
C LYS A 290 -3.65 28.54 12.20
N THR A 291 -4.58 29.13 11.46
CA THR A 291 -4.46 29.43 10.03
C THR A 291 -3.22 30.24 9.74
N ASN A 292 -3.03 31.36 10.44
CA ASN A 292 -1.87 32.22 10.24
C ASN A 292 -0.57 31.45 10.45
N THR A 293 -0.48 30.65 11.52
CA THR A 293 0.71 29.82 11.80
C THR A 293 1.00 28.82 10.69
N ILE A 294 -0.03 28.17 10.13
CA ILE A 294 0.13 27.24 8.99
C ILE A 294 0.61 27.98 7.74
N CYS A 295 0.04 29.15 7.47
CA CYS A 295 0.36 29.94 6.29
C CYS A 295 1.77 30.55 6.38
N ASP A 296 2.18 31.01 7.57
CA ASP A 296 3.53 31.53 7.85
C ASP A 296 4.62 30.44 7.74
N ALA A 297 4.25 29.15 7.78
CA ALA A 297 5.19 28.06 7.63
C ALA A 297 5.66 27.83 6.18
N PHE A 298 5.04 28.49 5.19
CA PHE A 298 5.48 28.41 3.80
C PHE A 298 6.60 29.42 3.47
N PRO A 299 7.59 29.06 2.63
CA PRO A 299 7.73 27.77 1.95
C PRO A 299 8.26 26.66 2.87
N MET A 300 7.60 25.51 2.84
CA MET A 300 8.08 24.29 3.48
C MET A 300 9.18 23.63 2.63
N LYS A 301 10.11 22.92 3.27
CA LYS A 301 11.25 22.29 2.59
C LYS A 301 11.34 20.81 2.96
N MET A 302 11.43 19.95 1.95
CA MET A 302 11.93 18.58 2.13
C MET A 302 13.45 18.64 2.17
N LYS A 303 14.05 18.08 3.21
CA LYS A 303 15.50 18.02 3.40
C LYS A 303 15.96 16.57 3.32
N ILE A 304 17.03 16.34 2.57
CA ILE A 304 17.67 15.04 2.43
C ILE A 304 19.13 15.25 2.80
N ASP A 305 19.59 14.60 3.87
CA ASP A 305 21.00 14.67 4.29
C ASP A 305 21.86 13.78 3.38
N TYR A 306 21.44 12.52 3.19
CA TYR A 306 22.14 11.58 2.33
C TYR A 306 21.18 10.59 1.67
N ILE A 307 21.67 9.98 0.59
CA ILE A 307 21.10 8.80 -0.05
C ILE A 307 22.25 7.79 -0.16
N ARG A 308 22.00 6.55 0.23
CA ARG A 308 22.96 5.45 0.13
C ARG A 308 22.30 4.29 -0.58
N VAL A 309 22.99 3.73 -1.56
CA VAL A 309 22.55 2.55 -2.32
C VAL A 309 23.61 1.48 -2.15
N TYR A 310 23.18 0.29 -1.76
CA TYR A 310 24.03 -0.87 -1.56
C TYR A 310 23.53 -2.00 -2.45
N GLN A 311 24.47 -2.78 -3.00
CA GLN A 311 24.18 -4.00 -3.76
C GLN A 311 25.16 -5.08 -3.32
N ASP A 312 24.70 -6.33 -3.32
CA ASP A 312 25.58 -7.48 -3.09
C ASP A 312 26.59 -7.57 -4.25
N THR A 313 27.88 -7.56 -3.90
CA THR A 313 28.99 -7.60 -4.86
C THR A 313 28.98 -8.82 -5.79
N SER A 314 28.28 -9.90 -5.42
CA SER A 314 28.17 -11.12 -6.23
C SER A 314 27.06 -11.08 -7.28
N THR A 315 26.04 -10.23 -7.10
CA THR A 315 24.86 -10.15 -7.98
C THR A 315 24.61 -8.74 -8.54
N MET A 316 25.48 -7.78 -8.22
CA MET A 316 25.35 -6.39 -8.62
C MET A 316 25.28 -6.21 -10.15
N VAL A 317 24.20 -5.59 -10.59
CA VAL A 317 24.01 -5.11 -11.96
C VAL A 317 23.52 -3.66 -11.90
N TYR A 318 24.05 -2.80 -12.78
CA TYR A 318 23.67 -1.39 -12.89
C TYR A 318 23.54 -0.97 -14.37
N GLY A 319 22.80 0.11 -14.60
CA GLY A 319 22.56 0.66 -15.94
C GLY A 319 21.10 0.48 -16.39
N CYS A 320 20.73 1.18 -17.46
CA CYS A 320 19.36 1.24 -17.95
C CYS A 320 18.98 0.10 -18.89
N ASP A 321 19.91 -0.76 -19.30
CA ASP A 321 19.68 -1.84 -20.27
C ASP A 321 20.50 -3.09 -19.90
N PRO A 322 20.29 -3.67 -18.70
CA PRO A 322 21.03 -4.84 -18.27
C PRO A 322 20.62 -6.08 -19.09
N ALA A 323 21.58 -6.99 -19.29
CA ALA A 323 21.37 -8.18 -20.12
C ALA A 323 20.21 -9.08 -19.65
N SER A 324 19.93 -9.12 -18.34
CA SER A 324 18.80 -9.88 -17.78
C SER A 324 17.46 -9.19 -18.00
N HIS A 325 17.43 -7.85 -18.08
CA HIS A 325 16.21 -7.05 -18.27
C HIS A 325 16.41 -5.99 -19.36
N PRO A 326 16.50 -6.39 -20.64
CA PRO A 326 16.71 -5.44 -21.73
C PRO A 326 15.53 -4.49 -21.89
N THR A 327 15.81 -3.19 -22.02
CA THR A 327 14.80 -2.13 -22.07
C THR A 327 14.42 -1.70 -23.49
N LYS A 328 14.96 -2.37 -24.52
CA LYS A 328 14.65 -2.20 -25.95
C LYS A 328 13.84 -3.36 -26.55
#